data_AF-L8E826-F1
#
_entry.id   AF-L8E826-F1
#
_cell.length_a   1.000
_cell.length_b   1.000
_cell.length_c   1.000
_cell.angle_alpha   90.00
_cell.angle_beta   90.00
_cell.angle_gamma   90.00
#
_symmetry.space_group_name_H-M   'P 1'
#
loop_
_entity.id
_entity.type
_entity.pdbx_description
1 polymer ?
#
loop_
_entity_poly.entity_id
_entity_poly.type
_entity_poly.pdbx_seq_one_letter_code
_entity_poly.pdbx_strand_id
1 'polypeptide(L)'
;MHSYSPLFDDVLYDFHIRRRKRKVRIAICLVIFVFIFVFSTLAWYCHAHPKIPPDQCDKQLIGYYNGIEGRNILENQFHNLTHAVFTSEFVNENGSFENSHKEQEFLECRKKLGESNSTAKIMIAMGFNKGSCKIDCITSFIEKYQVDGVELHWNHNEHFLSQLETTRNLKNRLKKISNSKLLGVSASSNWSRVTELDQVLEVADFVNIELHDNLRSDNLHAGV
;
A
#
# COMPACT_ATOMS: atom_id res chain seq x y z
N MET A 1 83.86 33.42 -36.60
CA MET A 1 82.63 32.64 -36.86
C MET A 1 81.91 32.48 -35.53
N HIS A 2 80.70 33.04 -35.42
CA HIS A 2 79.58 32.67 -34.54
C HIS A 2 78.79 33.91 -34.12
N SER A 3 77.91 34.32 -35.04
CA SER A 3 76.81 35.23 -34.75
C SER A 3 75.70 34.39 -34.11
N TYR A 4 75.47 34.58 -32.81
CA TYR A 4 74.29 34.06 -32.12
C TYR A 4 73.09 34.93 -32.52
N SER A 5 72.03 34.29 -33.04
CA SER A 5 70.77 34.95 -33.42
C SER A 5 69.78 34.88 -32.25
N PRO A 6 69.61 35.94 -31.45
CA PRO A 6 68.68 35.96 -30.31
C PRO A 6 67.20 35.92 -30.73
N LEU A 7 66.89 36.12 -32.01
CA LEU A 7 65.52 36.22 -32.50
C LEU A 7 64.77 34.87 -32.51
N PHE A 8 65.48 33.74 -32.60
CA PHE A 8 64.85 32.42 -32.72
C PHE A 8 64.39 31.86 -31.37
N ASP A 9 65.15 32.13 -30.31
CA ASP A 9 64.84 31.67 -28.96
C ASP A 9 63.61 32.40 -28.37
N ASP A 10 63.44 33.70 -28.66
CA ASP A 10 62.28 34.48 -28.20
C ASP A 10 60.95 34.00 -28.83
N VAL A 11 60.98 33.61 -30.11
CA VAL A 11 59.79 33.09 -30.81
C VAL A 11 59.39 31.71 -30.28
N LEU A 12 60.37 30.85 -29.99
CA LEU A 12 60.14 29.53 -29.40
C LEU A 12 59.61 29.65 -27.97
N TYR A 13 60.15 30.60 -27.20
CA TYR A 13 59.71 30.90 -25.83
C TYR A 13 58.26 31.39 -25.79
N ASP A 14 57.88 32.35 -26.64
CA ASP A 14 56.50 32.85 -26.70
C ASP A 14 55.50 31.78 -27.20
N PHE A 15 55.92 30.93 -28.16
CA PHE A 15 55.11 29.79 -28.61
C PHE A 15 54.84 28.78 -27.48
N HIS A 16 55.86 28.46 -26.66
CA HIS A 16 55.71 27.57 -25.51
C HIS A 16 54.78 28.15 -24.43
N ILE A 17 54.86 29.46 -24.17
CA ILE A 17 53.97 30.15 -23.22
C ILE A 17 52.52 30.12 -23.71
N ARG A 18 52.27 30.43 -24.99
CA ARG A 18 50.90 30.38 -25.56
C ARG A 18 50.32 28.97 -25.52
N ARG A 19 51.13 27.94 -25.81
CA ARG A 19 50.70 26.52 -25.74
C ARG A 19 50.38 26.10 -24.30
N ARG A 20 51.17 26.52 -23.32
CA ARG A 20 50.92 26.27 -21.88
C ARG A 20 49.65 26.97 -21.41
N LYS A 21 49.45 28.24 -21.76
CA LYS A 21 48.21 28.99 -21.46
C LYS A 21 46.98 28.35 -22.10
N ARG A 22 47.08 27.83 -23.33
CA ARG A 22 45.99 27.10 -24.00
C ARG A 22 45.65 25.79 -23.31
N LYS A 23 46.65 25.01 -22.89
CA LYS A 23 46.43 23.77 -22.10
C LYS A 23 45.76 24.05 -20.76
N VAL A 24 46.18 25.11 -20.06
CA VAL A 24 45.55 25.52 -18.79
C VAL A 24 44.09 25.93 -19.01
N ARG A 25 43.78 26.71 -20.04
CA ARG A 25 42.39 27.06 -20.37
C ARG A 25 41.53 25.83 -20.68
N ILE A 26 42.05 24.88 -21.47
CA ILE A 26 41.33 23.63 -21.77
C ILE A 26 41.11 22.82 -20.50
N ALA A 27 42.10 22.70 -19.63
CA ALA A 27 41.97 21.98 -18.37
C ALA A 27 40.89 22.61 -17.46
N ILE A 28 40.86 23.94 -17.36
CA ILE A 28 39.83 24.67 -16.60
C ILE A 28 38.44 24.41 -17.19
N CYS A 29 38.28 24.49 -18.52
CA CYS A 29 36.99 24.21 -19.18
C CYS A 29 36.52 22.77 -18.94
N LEU A 30 37.43 21.79 -18.97
CA LEU A 30 37.09 20.39 -18.69
C LEU A 30 36.63 20.19 -17.24
N VAL A 31 37.31 20.81 -16.28
CA VAL A 31 36.90 20.75 -14.87
C VAL A 31 35.51 21.35 -14.68
N ILE A 32 35.24 22.52 -15.27
CA ILE A 32 33.92 23.16 -15.20
C ILE A 32 32.85 22.26 -15.83
N PHE A 33 33.13 21.67 -16.99
CA PHE A 33 32.19 20.78 -17.67
C PHE A 33 31.86 19.54 -16.83
N VAL A 34 32.86 18.91 -16.20
CA VAL A 34 32.64 17.76 -15.31
C VAL A 34 31.80 18.16 -14.11
N PHE A 35 32.07 19.31 -13.50
CA PHE A 35 31.24 19.82 -12.40
C PHE A 35 29.79 20.02 -12.81
N ILE A 36 29.55 20.70 -13.94
CA ILE A 36 28.19 20.91 -14.46
C ILE A 36 27.51 19.56 -14.72
N PHE A 37 28.19 18.63 -15.39
CA PHE A 37 27.63 17.31 -15.69
C PHE A 37 27.26 16.52 -14.44
N VAL A 38 28.13 16.50 -13.42
CA VAL A 38 27.86 15.82 -12.14
C VAL A 38 26.71 16.49 -11.39
N PHE A 39 26.67 17.82 -11.31
CA PHE A 39 25.56 18.51 -10.64
C PHE A 39 24.24 18.36 -11.38
N SER A 40 24.23 18.42 -12.71
CA SER A 40 23.03 18.21 -13.51
C SER A 40 22.50 16.77 -13.38
N THR A 41 23.38 15.77 -13.36
CA THR A 41 22.96 14.37 -13.16
C THR A 41 22.47 14.10 -11.73
N LEU A 42 23.12 14.68 -10.71
CA LEU A 42 22.59 14.62 -9.33
C LEU A 42 21.24 15.31 -9.20
N ALA A 43 21.10 16.51 -9.77
CA ALA A 43 19.84 17.26 -9.74
C ALA A 43 18.72 16.49 -10.46
N TRP A 44 19.01 15.91 -11.62
CA TRP A 44 18.08 15.03 -12.33
C TRP A 44 17.70 13.80 -11.50
N TYR A 45 18.68 13.12 -10.89
CA TYR A 45 18.44 11.95 -10.06
C TYR A 45 17.54 12.28 -8.86
N CYS A 46 17.80 13.39 -8.17
CA CYS A 46 16.97 13.86 -7.06
C CYS A 46 15.56 14.26 -7.52
N HIS A 47 15.40 14.79 -8.74
CA HIS A 47 14.10 15.16 -9.29
C HIS A 47 13.30 13.95 -9.77
N ALA A 48 13.94 12.97 -10.42
CA ALA A 48 13.30 11.76 -10.93
C ALA A 48 12.96 10.75 -9.82
N HIS A 49 13.67 10.79 -8.70
CA HIS A 49 13.44 9.92 -7.55
C HIS A 49 13.25 10.74 -6.28
N PRO A 50 12.11 11.44 -6.14
CA PRO A 50 11.77 12.06 -4.87
C PRO A 50 11.71 10.96 -3.80
N LYS A 51 12.44 11.14 -2.70
CA LYS A 51 12.24 10.35 -1.50
C LYS A 51 10.92 10.82 -0.90
N ILE A 52 9.82 10.20 -1.31
CA ILE A 52 8.51 10.44 -0.72
C ILE A 52 8.57 9.86 0.68
N PRO A 53 8.50 10.68 1.74
CA PRO A 53 8.48 10.16 3.09
C PRO A 53 7.19 9.34 3.29
N PRO A 54 7.19 8.31 4.16
CA PRO A 54 6.08 7.35 4.26
C PRO A 54 4.71 7.99 4.56
N ASP A 55 4.73 9.16 5.20
CA ASP A 55 3.57 10.01 5.53
C ASP A 55 2.96 10.73 4.32
N GLN A 56 3.65 10.77 3.16
CA GLN A 56 3.16 11.33 1.89
C GLN A 56 2.77 10.25 0.86
N CYS A 57 2.90 8.97 1.20
CA CYS A 57 2.47 7.88 0.32
C CYS A 57 1.04 7.46 0.70
N ASP A 58 0.03 8.12 0.13
CA ASP A 58 -1.40 7.80 0.34
C ASP A 58 -1.83 6.43 -0.23
N LYS A 59 -0.88 5.59 -0.66
CA LYS A 59 -1.17 4.28 -1.25
C LYS A 59 -1.46 3.28 -0.15
N GLN A 60 -2.64 2.66 -0.22
CA GLN A 60 -3.01 1.59 0.67
C GLN A 60 -2.32 0.29 0.24
N LEU A 61 -1.58 -0.34 1.16
CA LEU A 61 -1.11 -1.71 1.00
C LEU A 61 -1.89 -2.59 1.99
N ILE A 62 -2.87 -3.31 1.46
CA ILE A 62 -3.79 -4.15 2.23
C ILE A 62 -3.33 -5.60 2.13
N GLY A 63 -3.01 -6.22 3.27
CA GLY A 63 -2.65 -7.63 3.36
C GLY A 63 -3.81 -8.46 3.91
N TYR A 64 -4.11 -9.59 3.28
CA TYR A 64 -5.13 -10.53 3.74
C TYR A 64 -4.49 -11.68 4.51
N TYR A 65 -5.09 -12.03 5.66
CA TYR A 65 -4.65 -13.16 6.47
C TYR A 65 -5.85 -14.02 6.91
N ASN A 66 -5.75 -15.33 6.69
CA ASN A 66 -6.83 -16.29 6.95
C ASN A 66 -6.49 -17.33 8.03
N GLY A 67 -5.28 -17.30 8.59
CA GLY A 67 -4.82 -18.27 9.59
C GLY A 67 -4.89 -19.72 9.11
N ILE A 68 -4.81 -19.98 7.81
CA ILE A 68 -4.86 -21.35 7.29
C ILE A 68 -3.49 -22.03 7.51
N GLU A 69 -3.52 -23.26 8.05
CA GLU A 69 -2.39 -24.20 8.18
C GLU A 69 -1.23 -23.78 9.10
N GLY A 70 -1.47 -22.96 10.14
CA GLY A 70 -0.42 -22.62 11.11
C GLY A 70 0.77 -21.87 10.48
N ARG A 71 0.55 -21.22 9.33
CA ARG A 71 1.54 -20.36 8.69
C ARG A 71 1.75 -19.15 9.58
N ASN A 72 2.83 -19.21 10.37
CA ASN A 72 3.23 -18.11 11.21
C ASN A 72 3.56 -16.89 10.35
N ILE A 73 2.78 -15.82 10.54
CA ILE A 73 3.12 -14.52 9.97
C ILE A 73 4.43 -14.06 10.60
N LEU A 74 5.38 -13.72 9.74
CA LEU A 74 6.65 -13.11 10.15
C LEU A 74 6.42 -11.61 10.37
N GLU A 75 6.99 -11.05 11.43
CA GLU A 75 6.86 -9.61 11.77
C GLU A 75 7.24 -8.69 10.60
N ASN A 76 8.26 -9.07 9.83
CA ASN A 76 8.71 -8.31 8.66
C ASN A 76 7.67 -8.22 7.52
N GLN A 77 6.65 -9.10 7.50
CA GLN A 77 5.57 -9.05 6.52
C GLN A 77 4.57 -7.92 6.82
N PHE A 78 4.51 -7.46 8.07
CA PHE A 78 3.60 -6.40 8.51
C PHE A 78 4.17 -4.99 8.37
N HIS A 79 5.50 -4.85 8.33
CA HIS A 79 6.18 -3.55 8.38
C HIS A 79 5.67 -2.56 7.32
N ASN A 80 5.35 -3.03 6.12
CA ASN A 80 4.96 -2.16 5.00
C ASN A 80 3.43 -2.06 4.81
N LEU A 81 2.63 -2.83 5.55
CA LEU A 81 1.17 -2.80 5.37
C LEU A 81 0.59 -1.51 5.94
N THR A 82 -0.41 -0.95 5.27
CA THR A 82 -1.24 0.11 5.85
C THR A 82 -2.49 -0.47 6.49
N HIS A 83 -2.99 -1.59 5.97
CA HIS A 83 -4.12 -2.33 6.52
C HIS A 83 -3.82 -3.84 6.51
N ALA A 84 -4.29 -4.53 7.54
CA ALA A 84 -4.34 -5.98 7.59
C ALA A 84 -5.81 -6.40 7.74
N VAL A 85 -6.31 -7.21 6.81
CA VAL A 85 -7.67 -7.74 6.82
C VAL A 85 -7.61 -9.20 7.24
N PHE A 86 -8.14 -9.51 8.41
CA PHE A 86 -8.33 -10.89 8.86
C PHE A 86 -9.58 -11.45 8.20
N THR A 87 -9.49 -12.55 7.47
CA THR A 87 -10.66 -13.21 6.87
C THR A 87 -11.13 -14.33 7.79
N SER A 88 -12.30 -14.17 8.39
CA SER A 88 -12.87 -15.20 9.28
C SER A 88 -14.23 -15.65 8.77
N GLU A 89 -14.34 -16.93 8.43
CA GLU A 89 -15.62 -17.59 8.19
C GLU A 89 -16.34 -17.97 9.49
N PHE A 90 -15.67 -17.78 10.65
CA PHE A 90 -16.05 -18.37 11.93
C PHE A 90 -16.52 -17.32 12.95
N VAL A 91 -17.30 -16.32 12.54
CA VAL A 91 -17.93 -15.38 13.46
C VAL A 91 -19.41 -15.72 13.61
N ASN A 92 -19.83 -16.01 14.83
CA ASN A 92 -21.21 -16.34 15.16
C ASN A 92 -22.11 -15.11 15.21
N GLU A 93 -23.43 -15.34 15.32
CA GLU A 93 -24.46 -14.30 15.38
C GLU A 93 -24.26 -13.25 16.51
N ASN A 94 -23.45 -13.55 17.51
CA ASN A 94 -23.15 -12.64 18.63
C ASN A 94 -21.87 -11.81 18.40
N GLY A 95 -21.25 -11.88 17.21
CA GLY A 95 -20.02 -11.16 16.92
C GLY A 95 -18.80 -11.72 17.66
N SER A 96 -18.81 -13.01 17.98
CA SER A 96 -17.67 -13.70 18.58
C SER A 96 -17.17 -14.81 17.67
N PHE A 97 -15.89 -15.18 17.81
CA PHE A 97 -15.37 -16.35 17.12
C PHE A 97 -16.07 -17.62 17.60
N GLU A 98 -16.42 -18.51 16.67
CA GLU A 98 -16.98 -19.84 16.97
C GLU A 98 -15.92 -20.79 17.53
N ASN A 99 -14.65 -20.55 17.20
CA ASN A 99 -13.51 -21.37 17.59
C ASN A 99 -12.48 -20.54 18.35
N SER A 100 -12.14 -20.93 19.57
CA SER A 100 -11.14 -20.26 20.41
C SER A 100 -9.74 -20.26 19.78
N HIS A 101 -9.42 -21.26 18.95
CA HIS A 101 -8.17 -21.28 18.20
C HIS A 101 -8.13 -20.15 17.15
N LYS A 102 -9.25 -19.90 16.46
CA LYS A 102 -9.37 -18.79 15.50
C LYS A 102 -9.33 -17.43 16.18
N GLU A 103 -9.94 -17.32 17.36
CA GLU A 103 -9.79 -16.14 18.19
C GLU A 103 -8.33 -15.88 18.56
N GLN A 104 -7.60 -16.92 18.96
CA GLN A 104 -6.19 -16.82 19.30
C GLN A 104 -5.34 -16.39 18.08
N GLU A 105 -5.55 -16.99 16.90
CA GLU A 105 -4.85 -16.60 15.66
C GLU A 105 -5.08 -15.11 15.32
N PHE A 106 -6.32 -14.63 15.48
CA PHE A 106 -6.64 -13.23 15.28
C PHE A 106 -5.93 -12.33 16.29
N LEU A 107 -5.94 -12.69 17.57
CA LEU A 107 -5.28 -11.92 18.63
C LEU A 107 -3.75 -11.88 18.43
N GLU A 108 -3.15 -12.98 17.99
CA GLU A 108 -1.73 -13.06 17.63
C GLU A 108 -1.40 -12.19 16.42
N CYS A 109 -2.22 -12.24 15.37
CA CYS A 109 -2.10 -11.37 14.20
C CYS A 109 -2.14 -9.89 14.61
N ARG A 110 -3.11 -9.50 15.45
CA ARG A 110 -3.25 -8.13 15.95
C ARG A 110 -2.04 -7.69 16.76
N LYS A 111 -1.55 -8.56 17.64
CA LYS A 111 -0.38 -8.27 18.47
C LYS A 111 0.85 -8.02 17.58
N LYS A 112 1.15 -8.94 16.66
CA LYS A 112 2.30 -8.81 15.76
C LYS A 112 2.22 -7.58 14.85
N LEU A 113 1.02 -7.26 14.35
CA LEU A 113 0.81 -6.03 13.57
C LEU A 113 1.13 -4.79 14.41
N GLY A 114 0.61 -4.71 15.64
CA GLY A 114 0.86 -3.59 16.54
C GLY A 114 2.34 -3.44 16.94
N GLU A 115 3.05 -4.55 17.10
CA GLU A 115 4.49 -4.58 17.41
C GLU A 115 5.35 -4.17 16.19
N SER A 116 4.95 -4.57 14.98
CA SER A 116 5.73 -4.33 13.75
C SER A 116 5.41 -3.00 13.09
N ASN A 117 4.15 -2.57 13.14
CA ASN A 117 3.63 -1.33 12.55
C ASN A 117 2.38 -0.86 13.30
N SER A 118 2.59 -0.07 14.36
CA SER A 118 1.50 0.46 15.21
C SER A 118 0.56 1.45 14.51
N THR A 119 0.91 1.93 13.31
CA THR A 119 0.07 2.84 12.53
C THR A 119 -0.88 2.10 11.59
N ALA A 120 -0.57 0.84 11.28
CA ALA A 120 -1.39 0.02 10.42
C ALA A 120 -2.75 -0.29 11.05
N LYS A 121 -3.77 -0.38 10.21
CA LYS A 121 -5.15 -0.65 10.60
C LYS A 121 -5.44 -2.14 10.56
N ILE A 122 -6.10 -2.66 11.60
CA ILE A 122 -6.60 -4.04 11.57
C ILE A 122 -8.10 -4.05 11.28
N MET A 123 -8.49 -4.87 10.31
CA MET A 123 -9.86 -5.03 9.88
C MET A 123 -10.24 -6.52 9.85
N ILE A 124 -11.54 -6.78 9.77
CA ILE A 124 -12.11 -8.13 9.67
C ILE A 124 -12.96 -8.21 8.40
N ALA A 125 -12.76 -9.20 7.55
CA ALA A 125 -13.67 -9.48 6.44
C ALA A 125 -14.83 -10.34 6.92
N MET A 126 -16.07 -9.91 6.64
CA MET A 126 -17.30 -10.59 7.00
C MET A 126 -18.29 -10.55 5.82
N GLY A 127 -19.04 -11.63 5.62
CA GLY A 127 -20.14 -11.69 4.65
C GLY A 127 -21.51 -11.60 5.34
N PHE A 128 -22.51 -11.09 4.62
CA PHE A 128 -23.92 -11.08 5.07
C PHE A 128 -24.70 -12.35 4.69
N ASN A 129 -24.02 -13.43 4.32
CA ASN A 129 -24.69 -14.64 3.83
C ASN A 129 -25.69 -15.20 4.84
N LYS A 130 -26.81 -15.74 4.32
CA LYS A 130 -28.01 -16.21 5.03
C LYS A 130 -27.69 -16.87 6.38
N GLY A 131 -27.75 -16.06 7.44
CA GLY A 131 -27.80 -16.53 8.83
C GLY A 131 -26.55 -16.31 9.69
N SER A 132 -25.37 -15.93 9.17
CA SER A 132 -24.17 -15.92 10.01
C SER A 132 -23.95 -14.63 10.82
N CYS A 133 -24.12 -13.44 10.25
CA CYS A 133 -23.84 -12.18 10.97
C CYS A 133 -24.64 -10.98 10.42
N LYS A 134 -25.43 -10.33 11.29
CA LYS A 134 -26.15 -9.06 11.00
C LYS A 134 -25.30 -7.84 11.37
N ILE A 135 -25.78 -6.62 11.07
CA ILE A 135 -25.12 -5.37 11.48
C ILE A 135 -24.77 -5.37 12.98
N ASP A 136 -25.68 -5.83 13.85
CA ASP A 136 -25.43 -5.85 15.30
C ASP A 136 -24.26 -6.79 15.65
N CYS A 137 -24.19 -7.97 15.03
CA CYS A 137 -23.06 -8.90 15.16
C CYS A 137 -21.72 -8.24 14.78
N ILE A 138 -21.66 -7.56 13.62
CA ILE A 138 -20.46 -6.83 13.18
C ILE A 138 -20.07 -5.77 14.20
N THR A 139 -21.04 -5.01 14.70
CA THR A 139 -20.77 -3.91 15.65
C THR A 139 -20.28 -4.44 16.99
N SER A 140 -20.87 -5.54 17.48
CA SER A 140 -20.41 -6.20 18.70
C SER A 140 -19.00 -6.76 18.55
N PHE A 141 -18.65 -7.32 17.39
CA PHE A 141 -17.28 -7.74 17.11
C PHE A 141 -16.30 -6.56 17.17
N ILE A 142 -16.65 -5.45 16.50
CA ILE A 142 -15.82 -4.24 16.47
C ILE A 142 -15.60 -3.68 17.87
N GLU A 143 -16.63 -3.63 18.70
CA GLU A 143 -16.55 -3.17 20.08
C GLU A 143 -15.76 -4.13 20.97
N LYS A 144 -15.98 -5.44 20.83
CA LYS A 144 -15.29 -6.45 21.63
C LYS A 144 -13.80 -6.51 21.33
N TYR A 145 -13.44 -6.54 20.05
CA TYR A 145 -12.05 -6.73 19.60
C TYR A 145 -11.34 -5.42 19.22
N GLN A 146 -12.03 -4.28 19.29
CA GLN A 146 -11.47 -2.95 19.04
C GLN A 146 -10.75 -2.84 17.68
N VAL A 147 -11.27 -3.49 16.64
CA VAL A 147 -10.70 -3.40 15.28
C VAL A 147 -11.00 -2.05 14.64
N ASP A 148 -10.17 -1.62 13.71
CA ASP A 148 -10.29 -0.33 13.03
C ASP A 148 -11.41 -0.32 11.99
N GLY A 149 -11.86 -1.48 11.51
CA GLY A 149 -12.94 -1.54 10.53
C GLY A 149 -13.34 -2.95 10.14
N VAL A 150 -14.25 -3.00 9.16
CA VAL A 150 -14.80 -4.23 8.59
C VAL A 150 -14.75 -4.13 7.08
N GLU A 151 -14.46 -5.25 6.43
CA GLU A 151 -14.63 -5.45 4.99
C GLU A 151 -15.85 -6.33 4.74
N LEU A 152 -16.74 -5.89 3.87
CA LEU A 152 -17.90 -6.67 3.48
C LEU A 152 -17.62 -7.45 2.20
N HIS A 153 -17.77 -8.77 2.29
CA HIS A 153 -17.82 -9.61 1.09
C HIS A 153 -19.27 -9.65 0.59
N TRP A 154 -19.53 -8.97 -0.53
CA TRP A 154 -20.86 -8.96 -1.15
C TRP A 154 -21.15 -10.27 -1.88
N ASN A 155 -22.39 -10.75 -1.75
CA ASN A 155 -22.83 -11.97 -2.41
C ASN A 155 -23.31 -11.64 -3.83
N HIS A 156 -22.75 -12.32 -4.84
CA HIS A 156 -23.13 -12.12 -6.24
C HIS A 156 -24.59 -12.49 -6.54
N ASN A 157 -25.22 -13.32 -5.70
CA ASN A 157 -26.62 -13.73 -5.85
C ASN A 157 -27.61 -12.74 -5.23
N GLU A 158 -27.15 -11.79 -4.42
CA GLU A 158 -28.00 -10.83 -3.73
C GLU A 158 -28.21 -9.56 -4.57
N HIS A 159 -29.39 -8.96 -4.48
CA HIS A 159 -29.72 -7.75 -5.22
C HIS A 159 -28.83 -6.56 -4.80
N PHE A 160 -28.19 -5.89 -5.77
CA PHE A 160 -27.30 -4.74 -5.55
C PHE A 160 -27.87 -3.69 -4.60
N LEU A 161 -29.11 -3.21 -4.84
CA LEU A 161 -29.73 -2.18 -4.02
C LEU A 161 -29.92 -2.63 -2.56
N SER A 162 -30.20 -3.91 -2.33
CA SER A 162 -30.35 -4.46 -0.97
C SER A 162 -29.01 -4.52 -0.23
N GLN A 163 -27.94 -4.90 -0.93
CA GLN A 163 -26.59 -4.92 -0.36
C GLN A 163 -26.07 -3.50 -0.12
N LEU A 164 -26.34 -2.57 -1.04
CA LEU A 164 -25.99 -1.16 -0.89
C LEU A 164 -26.69 -0.53 0.31
N GLU A 165 -27.98 -0.80 0.50
CA GLU A 165 -28.73 -0.29 1.65
C GLU A 165 -28.25 -0.90 2.98
N THR A 166 -27.97 -2.21 3.00
CA THR A 166 -27.36 -2.85 4.19
C THR A 166 -25.99 -2.23 4.50
N THR A 167 -25.17 -1.99 3.48
CA THR A 167 -23.84 -1.37 3.61
C THR A 167 -23.95 0.07 4.15
N ARG A 168 -24.91 0.85 3.65
CA ARG A 168 -25.21 2.21 4.15
C ARG A 168 -25.62 2.18 5.63
N ASN A 169 -26.50 1.26 6.00
CA ASN A 169 -26.95 1.10 7.39
C ASN A 169 -25.79 0.69 8.31
N LEU A 170 -24.89 -0.19 7.85
CA LEU A 170 -23.67 -0.51 8.59
C LEU A 170 -22.78 0.71 8.74
N LYS A 171 -22.48 1.46 7.66
CA LYS A 171 -21.66 2.68 7.72
C LYS A 171 -22.18 3.68 8.73
N ASN A 172 -23.50 3.90 8.75
CA ASN A 172 -24.14 4.80 9.71
C ASN A 172 -23.98 4.31 11.15
N ARG A 173 -24.02 3.00 11.39
CA ARG A 173 -23.79 2.42 12.72
C ARG A 173 -22.32 2.50 13.13
N LEU A 174 -21.38 2.29 12.21
CA LEU A 174 -19.95 2.47 12.45
C LEU A 174 -19.60 3.90 12.84
N LYS A 175 -20.17 4.91 12.14
CA LYS A 175 -19.99 6.33 12.48
C LYS A 175 -20.48 6.67 13.90
N LYS A 176 -21.52 5.98 14.39
CA LYS A 176 -21.99 6.14 15.78
C LYS A 176 -21.02 5.56 16.81
N ILE A 177 -20.29 4.50 16.46
CA ILE A 177 -19.22 3.92 17.31
C ILE A 177 -18.01 4.87 17.31
N SER A 178 -17.53 5.24 16.12
CA SER A 178 -16.50 6.26 15.94
C SER A 178 -16.40 6.65 14.47
N ASN A 179 -16.15 7.94 14.19
CA ASN A 179 -15.88 8.43 12.84
C ASN A 179 -14.59 7.85 12.23
N SER A 180 -13.71 7.24 13.04
CA SER A 180 -12.49 6.58 12.57
C SER A 180 -12.70 5.15 12.07
N LYS A 181 -13.91 4.57 12.20
CA LYS A 181 -14.16 3.20 11.76
C LYS A 181 -14.27 3.10 10.24
N LEU A 182 -13.48 2.17 9.69
CA LEU A 182 -13.40 1.91 8.25
C LEU A 182 -14.40 0.85 7.80
N LEU A 183 -14.90 1.02 6.57
CA LEU A 183 -15.77 0.11 5.87
C LEU A 183 -15.23 -0.13 4.45
N GLY A 184 -14.70 -1.32 4.22
CA GLY A 184 -14.33 -1.80 2.89
C GLY A 184 -15.44 -2.65 2.29
N VAL A 185 -15.43 -2.78 0.96
CA VAL A 185 -16.24 -3.78 0.23
C VAL A 185 -15.31 -4.57 -0.68
N SER A 186 -15.36 -5.89 -0.64
CA SER A 186 -14.66 -6.75 -1.59
C SER A 186 -15.59 -7.14 -2.75
N ALA A 187 -15.04 -7.18 -3.96
CA ALA A 187 -15.80 -7.52 -5.14
C ALA A 187 -14.99 -8.21 -6.23
N SER A 188 -15.59 -9.22 -6.85
CA SER A 188 -14.98 -9.97 -7.95
C SER A 188 -14.73 -9.09 -9.18
N SER A 189 -13.64 -9.34 -9.91
CA SER A 189 -13.33 -8.70 -11.20
C SER A 189 -14.41 -8.88 -12.28
N ASN A 190 -15.23 -9.94 -12.16
CA ASN A 190 -16.40 -10.17 -13.00
C ASN A 190 -17.59 -9.27 -12.69
N TRP A 191 -17.43 -8.26 -11.83
CA TRP A 191 -18.45 -7.26 -11.64
C TRP A 191 -18.67 -6.48 -12.93
N SER A 192 -19.62 -6.95 -13.73
CA SER A 192 -20.12 -6.29 -14.95
C SER A 192 -20.86 -4.98 -14.66
N ARG A 193 -20.64 -4.40 -13.48
CA ARG A 193 -21.32 -3.23 -12.92
C ARG A 193 -20.34 -2.13 -12.51
N VAL A 194 -19.27 -1.96 -13.28
CA VAL A 194 -18.37 -0.80 -13.19
C VAL A 194 -19.17 0.53 -13.16
N THR A 195 -20.37 0.55 -13.74
CA THR A 195 -21.33 1.67 -13.73
C THR A 195 -21.91 2.01 -12.36
N GLU A 196 -21.76 1.17 -11.33
CA GLU A 196 -22.35 1.35 -10.01
C GLU A 196 -21.31 1.60 -8.91
N LEU A 197 -20.01 1.60 -9.26
CA LEU A 197 -18.90 1.79 -8.31
C LEU A 197 -19.01 3.12 -7.56
N ASP A 198 -19.43 4.18 -8.24
CA ASP A 198 -19.64 5.50 -7.63
C ASP A 198 -20.64 5.43 -6.46
N GLN A 199 -21.73 4.67 -6.62
CA GLN A 199 -22.72 4.49 -5.55
C GLN A 199 -22.17 3.69 -4.36
N VAL A 200 -21.27 2.73 -4.62
CA VAL A 200 -20.59 1.98 -3.55
C VAL A 200 -19.62 2.89 -2.80
N LEU A 201 -18.87 3.73 -3.52
CA LEU A 201 -17.91 4.68 -2.93
C LEU A 201 -18.58 5.83 -2.17
N GLU A 202 -19.88 6.09 -2.39
CA GLU A 202 -20.65 7.00 -1.53
C GLU A 202 -20.87 6.44 -0.10
N VAL A 203 -20.78 5.12 0.08
CA VAL A 203 -21.08 4.46 1.36
C VAL A 203 -19.87 3.76 1.99
N ALA A 204 -18.94 3.23 1.19
CA ALA A 204 -17.73 2.56 1.63
C ALA A 204 -16.51 3.48 1.53
N ASP A 205 -15.49 3.27 2.38
CA ASP A 205 -14.27 4.08 2.35
C ASP A 205 -13.32 3.64 1.22
N PHE A 206 -13.40 2.37 0.82
CA PHE A 206 -12.65 1.81 -0.30
C PHE A 206 -13.30 0.53 -0.81
N VAL A 207 -12.94 0.12 -2.03
CA VAL A 207 -13.37 -1.13 -2.65
C VAL A 207 -12.14 -1.94 -3.04
N ASN A 208 -12.10 -3.20 -2.60
CA ASN A 208 -11.07 -4.16 -2.97
C ASN A 208 -11.56 -5.02 -4.14
N ILE A 209 -10.85 -4.94 -5.27
CA ILE A 209 -11.19 -5.67 -6.49
C ILE A 209 -10.41 -6.98 -6.51
N GLU A 210 -11.12 -8.10 -6.46
CA GLU A 210 -10.56 -9.43 -6.50
C GLU A 210 -10.30 -9.84 -7.97
N LEU A 211 -9.04 -9.76 -8.38
CA LEU A 211 -8.60 -10.05 -9.75
C LEU A 211 -8.31 -11.54 -10.01
N HIS A 212 -8.39 -12.41 -9.00
CA HIS A 212 -8.08 -13.83 -9.12
C HIS A 212 -9.32 -14.67 -9.50
N ASP A 213 -9.07 -15.72 -10.30
CA ASP A 213 -10.00 -16.37 -11.22
C ASP A 213 -11.39 -16.79 -10.70
N ASN A 214 -12.37 -16.55 -11.57
CA ASN A 214 -13.73 -17.12 -11.63
C ASN A 214 -13.81 -18.66 -11.74
N LEU A 215 -12.80 -19.39 -11.27
CA LEU A 215 -12.73 -20.85 -11.34
C LEU A 215 -12.49 -21.50 -9.97
N ARG A 216 -12.53 -20.73 -8.88
CA ARG A 216 -12.27 -21.24 -7.53
C ARG A 216 -13.20 -20.72 -6.42
N SER A 217 -14.34 -20.10 -6.75
CA SER A 217 -15.35 -19.80 -5.71
C SER A 217 -15.96 -21.07 -5.10
N ASP A 218 -15.94 -22.18 -5.83
CA ASP A 218 -16.44 -23.47 -5.33
C ASP A 218 -15.51 -24.10 -4.27
N ASN A 219 -14.29 -23.59 -4.11
CA ASN A 219 -13.31 -24.15 -3.17
C ASN A 219 -12.94 -23.22 -2.01
N LEU A 220 -13.51 -22.02 -1.89
CA LEU A 220 -13.55 -21.34 -0.58
C LEU A 220 -14.69 -21.87 0.30
N HIS A 221 -15.72 -22.49 -0.30
CA HIS A 221 -16.75 -23.23 0.42
C HIS A 221 -16.41 -24.71 0.68
N ALA A 222 -15.20 -25.15 0.33
CA ALA A 222 -14.76 -26.54 0.48
C ALA A 222 -13.31 -26.61 0.97
N GLY A 223 -13.09 -26.13 2.20
CA GLY A 223 -11.87 -26.37 2.96
C GLY A 223 -12.17 -27.21 4.19
N VAL A 224 -12.42 -28.51 3.97
CA VAL A 224 -12.46 -29.68 4.91
C VAL A 224 -13.10 -29.47 6.28
#